data_AF-A0A6N7D7S5-F1
#
_entry.id   AF-A0A6N7D7S5-F1
#
_cell.length_a   1.000
_cell.length_b   1.000
_cell.length_c   1.000
_cell.angle_alpha   90.00
_cell.angle_beta   90.00
_cell.angle_gamma   90.00
#
_symmetry.space_group_name_H-M   'P 1'
#
loop_
_entity.id
_entity.type
_entity.pdbx_description
1 polymer ?
#
loop_
_entity_poly.entity_id
_entity_poly.type
_entity_poly.pdbx_seq_one_letter_code
_entity_poly.pdbx_strand_id
1 'polypeptide(L)' 'MVIGWESRVEGSFWLTAQGGYGIQSAAGAAQLARALLLGEALPTGLADAGVDPADSSPQRA' A
#
# COMPACT_ATOMS: atom_id res chain seq x y z
N MET A 1 -3.25 2.11 7.71
CA MET A 1 -1.86 2.36 7.24
C MET A 1 -1.90 3.18 5.97
N VAL A 2 -0.80 3.83 5.60
CA VAL A 2 -0.70 4.66 4.39
C VAL A 2 0.33 4.05 3.45
N ILE A 3 -0.11 3.62 2.27
CA ILE A 3 0.69 2.95 1.25
C ILE A 3 0.30 3.53 -0.11
N GLY A 4 1.23 4.19 -0.80
CA GLY A 4 0.97 4.75 -2.13
C GLY A 4 1.84 5.96 -2.49
N TRP A 5 1.71 6.40 -3.73
CA TRP A 5 2.46 7.52 -4.28
C TRP A 5 2.07 8.87 -3.66
N GLU A 6 3.04 9.75 -3.47
CA GLU A 6 2.78 11.15 -3.17
C GLU A 6 2.42 11.90 -4.46
N SER A 7 1.40 12.76 -4.37
CA SER A 7 0.91 13.57 -5.50
C SER A 7 1.67 14.89 -5.69
N ARG A 8 2.32 15.39 -4.64
CA ARG A 8 2.97 16.72 -4.62
C ARG A 8 4.48 16.68 -4.78
N VAL A 9 5.09 15.51 -4.60
CA VAL A 9 6.55 15.31 -4.64
C VAL A 9 6.83 14.12 -5.54
N GLU A 10 7.38 14.40 -6.72
CA GLU A 10 7.68 13.38 -7.71
C GLU A 10 8.66 12.33 -7.17
N GLY A 11 8.39 11.06 -7.50
CA GLY A 11 9.23 9.93 -7.08
C GLY A 11 9.13 9.57 -5.59
N SER A 12 8.27 10.23 -4.82
CA SER A 12 8.07 9.92 -3.40
C SER A 12 6.93 8.91 -3.20
N PHE A 13 7.20 7.89 -2.38
CA PHE A 13 6.25 6.81 -2.07
C PHE A 13 6.13 6.65 -0.55
N TRP A 14 4.90 6.62 -0.06
CA TRP A 14 4.59 6.39 1.34
C TRP A 14 4.44 4.91 1.63
N LEU A 15 5.13 4.44 2.68
CA LEU A 15 4.91 3.15 3.33
C LEU A 15 5.00 3.39 4.84
N THR A 16 3.93 3.91 5.41
CA THR A 16 3.94 4.47 6.78
C THR A 16 2.62 4.19 7.53
N ALA A 17 2.51 4.72 8.75
CA ALA A 17 1.31 4.68 9.60
C ALA A 17 0.78 3.26 9.88
N GLN A 18 1.70 2.32 10.09
CA GLN A 18 1.41 0.92 10.43
C GLN A 18 0.90 0.77 11.87
N GLY A 19 1.18 1.76 12.72
CA GLY A 19 0.85 1.70 14.15
C GLY A 19 1.48 0.47 14.81
N GLY A 20 0.74 -0.17 15.72
CA GLY A 20 1.15 -1.39 16.40
C GLY A 20 1.12 -2.67 15.55
N TYR A 21 0.75 -2.58 14.26
CA TYR A 21 0.53 -3.74 13.40
C TYR A 21 1.66 -3.97 12.38
N GLY A 22 2.78 -3.23 12.48
CA GLY A 22 3.84 -3.25 11.47
C GLY A 22 4.42 -4.64 11.20
N ILE A 23 4.67 -5.45 12.25
CA ILE A 23 5.24 -6.79 12.07
C ILE A 23 4.23 -7.75 11.44
N GLN A 24 3.03 -7.87 12.01
CA GLN A 24 2.01 -8.80 11.54
C GLN A 24 1.48 -8.47 10.13
N SER A 25 1.51 -7.20 9.72
CA SER A 25 1.06 -6.76 8.40
C SER A 25 2.20 -6.65 7.37
N ALA A 26 3.46 -6.86 7.76
CA ALA A 26 4.62 -6.57 6.93
C ALA A 26 4.56 -7.26 5.55
N ALA A 27 4.17 -8.55 5.52
CA ALA A 27 4.12 -9.32 4.28
C ALA A 27 3.09 -8.75 3.29
N GLY A 28 1.86 -8.49 3.74
CA GLY A 28 0.81 -7.92 2.89
C GLY A 28 1.11 -6.48 2.48
N ALA A 29 1.63 -5.66 3.40
CA ALA A 29 2.02 -4.28 3.13
C ALA A 29 3.15 -4.20 2.08
N ALA A 30 4.16 -5.08 2.17
CA ALA A 30 5.24 -5.14 1.19
C ALA A 30 4.77 -5.61 -0.19
N GLN A 31 3.85 -6.59 -0.23
CA GLN A 31 3.25 -7.05 -1.48
C GLN A 31 2.43 -5.95 -2.16
N LEU A 32 1.61 -5.23 -1.40
CA LEU A 32 0.86 -4.08 -1.91
C LEU A 32 1.80 -2.98 -2.41
N ALA A 33 2.82 -2.61 -1.61
CA ALA A 33 3.79 -1.59 -1.99
C ALA A 33 4.53 -1.96 -3.28
N ARG A 34 4.99 -3.21 -3.42
CA ARG A 34 5.64 -3.71 -4.64
C ARG A 34 4.72 -3.55 -5.86
N ALA A 35 3.48 -4.01 -5.77
CA ALA A 35 2.53 -3.92 -6.90
C ALA A 35 2.33 -2.47 -7.34
N LEU A 36 2.16 -1.55 -6.40
CA LEU A 36 1.97 -0.12 -6.68
C LEU A 36 3.24 0.56 -7.23
N LEU A 37 4.42 0.16 -6.74
CA LEU A 37 5.70 0.68 -7.23
C LEU A 37 5.99 0.24 -8.68
N LEU A 38 5.57 -0.99 -9.04
CA LEU A 38 5.82 -1.57 -10.36
C LEU A 38 4.67 -1.34 -11.35
N GLY A 39 3.55 -0.76 -10.93
CA GLY A 39 2.36 -0.62 -11.75
C GLY A 39 1.73 -1.97 -12.14
N GLU A 40 1.86 -2.98 -11.28
CA GLU A 40 1.35 -4.32 -11.49
C GLU A 40 -0.06 -4.50 -10.90
N ALA A 41 -0.77 -5.53 -11.37
CA ALA A 41 -2.01 -5.95 -10.73
C ALA A 41 -1.76 -6.44 -9.29
N LEU A 42 -2.80 -6.35 -8.45
CA LEU A 42 -2.72 -6.86 -7.09
C LEU A 42 -2.48 -8.38 -7.06
N PRO A 43 -1.60 -8.87 -6.18
CA PRO A 43 -1.52 -10.29 -5.88
C PRO A 43 -2.88 -10.86 -5.48
N THR A 44 -3.23 -12.03 -6.01
CA THR A 44 -4.54 -12.66 -5.79
C THR A 44 -4.91 -12.78 -4.32
N GLY A 45 -3.95 -13.16 -3.46
CA GLY A 45 -4.20 -13.25 -2.02
C GLY A 45 -4.59 -11.94 -1.34
N LEU A 46 -4.16 -10.78 -1.87
CA LEU A 46 -4.61 -9.47 -1.37
C LEU A 46 -5.99 -9.11 -1.92
N ALA A 47 -6.23 -9.40 -3.21
CA ALA A 47 -7.54 -9.18 -3.84
C ALA A 47 -8.64 -10.02 -3.18
N ASP A 48 -8.37 -11.30 -2.92
CA ASP A 48 -9.29 -12.23 -2.25
C ASP A 48 -9.56 -11.82 -0.80
N ALA A 49 -8.58 -11.18 -0.15
CA ALA A 49 -8.74 -10.60 1.18
C ALA A 49 -9.49 -9.25 1.17
N GLY A 50 -9.93 -8.76 0.01
CA GLY A 50 -10.69 -7.52 -0.14
C GLY A 50 -9.85 -6.25 0.00
N VAL A 51 -8.53 -6.31 -0.23
CA VAL A 51 -7.67 -5.14 -0.16
C VAL A 51 -7.92 -4.23 -1.38
N ASP A 52 -8.39 -3.02 -1.13
CA ASP A 52 -8.44 -1.93 -2.12
C ASP A 52 -7.26 -0.97 -1.88
N PRO A 53 -6.38 -0.73 -2.87
CA PRO A 53 -5.28 0.23 -2.72
C PRO A 53 -5.76 1.65 -2.37
N ALA A 54 -6.97 2.04 -2.83
CA ALA A 54 -7.55 3.34 -2.55
C ALA A 54 -7.73 3.60 -1.06
N ASP A 55 -8.03 2.58 -0.26
CA ASP A 55 -8.23 2.69 1.19
C ASP A 55 -6.93 3.02 1.94
N SER A 56 -5.79 2.66 1.36
CA SER A 56 -4.47 2.94 1.92
C SER A 56 -3.79 4.15 1.29
N SER A 57 -4.40 4.75 0.27
CA SER A 57 -3.81 5.86 -0.49
C SER A 57 -3.51 7.06 0.43
N PRO A 58 -2.38 7.74 0.25
CA PRO A 58 -2.14 9.05 0.88
C PRO A 58 -3.17 10.10 0.45
N GLN A 59 -3.86 9.91 -0.67
CA GLN A 59 -4.91 10.80 -1.21
C GLN A 59 -6.33 10.34 -0.87
N ARG A 60 -6.51 9.34 -0.01
CA ARG A 60 -7.84 8.93 0.44
C ARG A 60 -8.57 10.08 1.16
N ALA A 61 -9.88 10.16 0.99
CA ALA A 61 -10.75 11.20 1.57
C ALA A 61 -10.90 11.08 3.10
#